data_AF-A0A3M1FF47-F1
#
_entry.id   AF-A0A3M1FF47-F1
#
_cell.length_a   1.000
_cell.length_b   1.000
_cell.length_c   1.000
_cell.angle_alpha   90.00
_cell.angle_beta   90.00
_cell.angle_gamma   90.00
#
_symmetry.space_group_name_H-M   'P 1'
#
loop_
_entity.id
_entity.type
_entity.pdbx_description
1 polymer ?
#
loop_
_entity_poly.entity_id
_entity_poly.type
_entity_poly.pdbx_seq_one_letter_code
_entity_poly.pdbx_strand_id
1 'polypeptide(L)'
;MDELRIPGGRVYYGKNYKDGVGMRVGKDFFVALSKKSFQNMWNYFRSMKKSEHLFMYGEKQDASFLMPALFDVCDSAAMCEASINRKKLPRAVREDESGNGKGWVDYWCYYRNMPFVIEAKHVFFSMTERGGMSAQKWDAAIEQLKGISVKEISGQGECLSLALMVVVYWHRGREESNPDVRVSLEELHEQCLENLRSKSKFKGKQPNIWSYWIVPEDSRYIEMTEESYPAVGFIGRLEYRTA
;
A
#
# COMPACT_ATOMS: atom_id res chain seq x y z
N MET A 1 -13.87 -6.93 -11.40
CA MET A 1 -12.50 -6.39 -11.30
C MET A 1 -12.03 -6.04 -12.69
N ASP A 2 -11.29 -4.95 -12.83
CA ASP A 2 -10.65 -4.59 -14.11
C ASP A 2 -9.30 -5.32 -14.19
N GLU A 3 -8.94 -5.88 -15.35
CA GLU A 3 -7.63 -6.52 -15.59
C GLU A 3 -6.75 -5.62 -16.47
N LEU A 4 -5.50 -5.39 -16.05
CA LEU A 4 -4.46 -4.78 -16.88
C LEU A 4 -3.27 -5.73 -17.02
N ARG A 5 -2.72 -5.82 -18.23
CA ARG A 5 -1.49 -6.56 -18.47
C ARG A 5 -0.26 -5.67 -18.24
N ILE A 6 0.74 -6.21 -17.55
CA ILE A 6 2.07 -5.61 -17.40
C ILE A 6 3.15 -6.60 -17.82
N PRO A 7 4.36 -6.14 -18.16
CA PRO A 7 5.53 -7.02 -18.17
C PRO A 7 5.63 -7.72 -16.81
N GLY A 8 5.62 -9.06 -16.81
CA GLY A 8 5.65 -9.85 -15.59
C GLY A 8 4.30 -10.26 -15.00
N GLY A 9 3.16 -10.05 -15.69
CA GLY A 9 1.91 -10.72 -15.30
C GLY A 9 0.63 -9.90 -15.50
N ARG A 10 -0.39 -10.25 -14.71
CA ARG A 10 -1.70 -9.61 -14.70
C ARG A 10 -1.88 -8.81 -13.43
N VAL A 11 -2.49 -7.63 -13.56
CA VAL A 11 -2.88 -6.79 -12.45
C VAL A 11 -4.40 -6.65 -12.41
N TYR A 12 -5.00 -7.00 -11.28
CA TYR A 12 -6.45 -6.87 -11.05
C TYR A 12 -6.73 -5.65 -10.18
N TYR A 13 -7.84 -4.95 -10.43
CA TYR A 13 -8.23 -3.76 -9.67
C TYR A 13 -9.68 -3.81 -9.20
N GLY A 14 -9.93 -3.20 -8.04
CA GLY A 14 -11.28 -2.95 -7.56
C GLY A 14 -11.38 -1.69 -6.70
N LYS A 15 -12.62 -1.23 -6.49
CA LYS A 15 -12.95 -0.04 -5.71
C LYS A 15 -14.29 -0.18 -5.00
N ASN A 16 -14.42 0.51 -3.88
CA ASN A 16 -15.66 0.66 -3.12
C ASN A 16 -15.74 2.04 -2.45
N TYR A 17 -15.79 3.09 -3.26
CA TYR A 17 -16.02 4.47 -2.83
C TYR A 17 -16.99 5.19 -3.75
N LYS A 18 -17.63 6.25 -3.22
CA LYS A 18 -18.51 7.13 -3.98
C LYS A 18 -17.72 7.91 -5.03
N ASP A 19 -18.21 7.92 -6.27
CA ASP A 19 -17.56 8.64 -7.37
C ASP A 19 -17.57 10.16 -7.15
N GLY A 20 -16.53 10.83 -7.64
CA GLY A 20 -16.32 12.28 -7.53
C GLY A 20 -14.99 12.69 -8.17
N VAL A 21 -14.84 13.98 -8.55
CA VAL A 21 -13.69 14.45 -9.34
C VAL A 21 -12.35 14.10 -8.67
N GLY A 22 -12.16 14.46 -7.40
CA GLY A 22 -10.94 14.10 -6.66
C GLY A 22 -10.73 12.59 -6.54
N MET A 23 -11.81 11.81 -6.35
CA MET A 23 -11.73 10.35 -6.25
C MET A 23 -11.40 9.68 -7.59
N ARG A 24 -11.74 10.29 -8.73
CA ARG A 24 -11.31 9.84 -10.06
C ARG A 24 -9.82 10.06 -10.26
N VAL A 25 -9.30 11.24 -9.89
CA VAL A 25 -7.84 11.53 -9.90
C VAL A 25 -7.11 10.54 -8.99
N GLY A 26 -7.63 10.27 -7.80
CA GLY A 26 -7.04 9.29 -6.89
C GLY A 26 -7.11 7.85 -7.41
N LYS A 27 -8.15 7.46 -8.16
CA LYS A 27 -8.18 6.16 -8.86
C LYS A 27 -7.04 6.07 -9.86
N ASP A 28 -6.93 7.07 -10.72
CA ASP A 28 -5.95 7.11 -11.80
C ASP A 28 -4.53 7.08 -11.24
N PHE A 29 -4.28 7.86 -10.18
CA PHE A 29 -3.04 7.84 -9.42
C PHE A 29 -2.72 6.44 -8.88
N PHE A 30 -3.65 5.84 -8.14
CA PHE A 30 -3.44 4.52 -7.53
C PHE A 30 -3.16 3.45 -8.60
N VAL A 31 -3.92 3.44 -9.70
CA VAL A 31 -3.72 2.50 -10.81
C VAL A 31 -2.33 2.67 -11.42
N ALA A 32 -1.91 3.91 -11.68
CA ALA A 32 -0.59 4.22 -12.23
C ALA A 32 0.54 3.82 -11.27
N LEU A 33 0.41 4.17 -9.98
CA LEU A 33 1.35 3.82 -8.93
C LEU A 33 1.51 2.30 -8.81
N SER A 34 0.42 1.56 -8.62
CA SER A 34 0.44 0.10 -8.52
C SER A 34 1.09 -0.54 -9.75
N LYS A 35 0.67 -0.10 -10.95
CA LYS A 35 1.22 -0.62 -12.21
C LYS A 35 2.73 -0.45 -12.26
N LYS A 36 3.22 0.77 -11.97
CA LYS A 36 4.64 1.08 -12.06
C LYS A 36 5.43 0.39 -10.94
N SER A 37 4.91 0.30 -9.73
CA SER A 37 5.54 -0.42 -8.63
C SER A 37 5.70 -1.92 -8.93
N PHE A 38 4.66 -2.59 -9.43
CA PHE A 38 4.76 -4.00 -9.82
C PHE A 38 5.75 -4.22 -10.97
N GLN A 39 5.81 -3.30 -11.94
CA GLN A 39 6.85 -3.31 -12.97
C GLN A 39 8.26 -3.17 -12.38
N ASN A 40 8.45 -2.28 -11.40
CA ASN A 40 9.74 -2.11 -10.73
C ASN A 40 10.16 -3.38 -9.99
N MET A 41 9.23 -4.03 -9.26
CA MET A 41 9.48 -5.33 -8.61
C MET A 41 9.91 -6.40 -9.63
N TRP A 42 9.19 -6.50 -10.74
CA TRP A 42 9.52 -7.44 -11.82
C TRP A 42 10.89 -7.16 -12.44
N ASN A 43 11.20 -5.90 -12.70
CA ASN A 43 12.50 -5.51 -13.25
C ASN A 43 13.66 -5.84 -12.29
N TYR A 44 13.46 -5.64 -10.99
CA TYR A 44 14.42 -6.06 -9.97
C TYR A 44 14.63 -7.57 -10.02
N PHE A 45 13.55 -8.36 -9.96
CA PHE A 45 13.62 -9.82 -9.98
C PHE A 45 14.40 -10.33 -11.21
N ARG A 46 14.15 -9.74 -12.38
CA ARG A 46 14.92 -10.06 -13.61
C ARG A 46 16.39 -9.68 -13.50
N SER A 47 16.69 -8.52 -12.92
CA SER A 47 18.06 -8.04 -12.74
C SER A 47 18.84 -8.93 -11.77
N MET A 48 18.17 -9.48 -10.77
CA MET A 48 18.69 -10.49 -9.85
C MET A 48 18.68 -11.90 -10.44
N LYS A 49 18.51 -12.06 -11.76
CA LYS A 49 18.49 -13.37 -12.44
C LYS A 49 17.50 -14.36 -11.83
N LYS A 50 16.34 -13.86 -11.39
CA LYS A 50 15.25 -14.64 -10.82
C LYS A 50 15.54 -15.31 -9.47
N SER A 51 16.51 -14.82 -8.70
CA SER A 51 16.85 -15.41 -7.40
C SER A 51 16.03 -14.87 -6.22
N GLU A 52 15.46 -13.67 -6.33
CA GLU A 52 14.79 -12.99 -5.21
C GLU A 52 13.89 -11.82 -5.66
N HIS A 53 12.93 -11.45 -4.81
CA HIS A 53 12.07 -10.27 -4.99
C HIS A 53 12.30 -9.22 -3.89
N LEU A 54 12.14 -7.93 -4.23
CA LEU A 54 12.25 -6.82 -3.27
C LEU A 54 11.29 -6.92 -2.10
N PHE A 55 10.04 -7.34 -2.36
CA PHE A 55 8.98 -7.35 -1.35
C PHE A 55 9.22 -8.39 -0.24
N MET A 56 10.14 -9.34 -0.43
CA MET A 56 10.47 -10.34 0.58
C MET A 56 11.17 -9.75 1.81
N TYR A 57 11.79 -8.58 1.64
CA TYR A 57 12.58 -7.93 2.67
C TYR A 57 11.76 -7.01 3.60
N GLY A 58 10.44 -6.95 3.39
CA GLY A 58 9.52 -6.21 4.24
C GLY A 58 9.57 -4.69 4.08
N GLU A 59 8.95 -4.00 5.03
CA GLU A 59 8.58 -2.57 4.95
C GLU A 59 9.74 -1.63 4.58
N LYS A 60 10.96 -1.89 5.08
CA LYS A 60 12.12 -1.03 4.80
C LYS A 60 12.52 -1.01 3.32
N GLN A 61 12.16 -2.04 2.55
CA GLN A 61 12.45 -2.10 1.12
C GLN A 61 11.30 -1.61 0.25
N ASP A 62 10.17 -1.19 0.83
CA ASP A 62 9.04 -0.69 0.05
C ASP A 62 9.42 0.57 -0.76
N ALA A 63 10.30 1.41 -0.21
CA ALA A 63 10.83 2.59 -0.89
C ALA A 63 11.54 2.24 -2.22
N SER A 64 12.14 1.05 -2.33
CA SER A 64 12.87 0.61 -3.53
C SER A 64 11.96 0.38 -4.75
N PHE A 65 10.64 0.20 -4.55
CA PHE A 65 9.68 0.09 -5.65
C PHE A 65 8.58 1.14 -5.65
N LEU A 66 8.23 1.71 -4.48
CA LEU A 66 7.27 2.81 -4.38
C LEU A 66 7.89 4.13 -4.82
N MET A 67 9.08 4.49 -4.34
CA MET A 67 9.66 5.79 -4.64
C MET A 67 9.98 5.98 -6.12
N PRO A 68 10.62 5.02 -6.83
CA PRO A 68 10.83 5.14 -8.27
C PRO A 68 9.51 5.18 -9.05
N ALA A 69 8.46 4.51 -8.58
CA ALA A 69 7.14 4.58 -9.19
C ALA A 69 6.49 5.95 -9.00
N LEU A 70 6.59 6.53 -7.80
CA LEU A 70 6.12 7.88 -7.50
C LEU A 70 6.85 8.94 -8.33
N PHE A 71 8.18 8.85 -8.44
CA PHE A 71 8.95 9.78 -9.28
C PHE A 71 8.50 9.75 -10.74
N ASP A 72 8.22 8.56 -11.30
CA ASP A 72 7.76 8.43 -12.68
C ASP A 72 6.31 8.92 -12.85
N VAL A 73 5.41 8.52 -11.95
CA VAL A 73 3.97 8.86 -12.04
C VAL A 73 3.70 10.34 -11.76
N CYS A 74 4.52 10.97 -10.92
CA CYS A 74 4.34 12.36 -10.48
C CYS A 74 5.31 13.35 -11.15
N ASP A 75 5.91 13.01 -12.30
CA ASP A 75 6.84 13.89 -13.03
C ASP A 75 7.94 14.45 -12.12
N SER A 76 8.54 13.58 -11.30
CA SER A 76 9.55 13.90 -10.27
C SER A 76 9.08 14.79 -9.10
N ALA A 77 7.79 15.13 -9.01
CA ALA A 77 7.21 15.85 -7.89
C ALA A 77 6.79 14.90 -6.75
N ALA A 78 7.77 14.22 -6.16
CA ALA A 78 7.56 13.30 -5.04
C ALA A 78 8.71 13.37 -4.02
N MET A 79 8.38 13.16 -2.75
CA MET A 79 9.32 13.09 -1.63
C MET A 79 9.03 11.86 -0.76
N CYS A 80 10.10 11.20 -0.31
CA CYS A 80 10.07 10.18 0.73
C CYS A 80 10.36 10.83 2.08
N GLU A 81 9.79 10.32 3.17
CA GLU A 81 9.96 10.84 4.52
C GLU A 81 9.79 12.37 4.55
N ALA A 82 8.63 12.85 4.12
CA ALA A 82 8.37 14.29 4.07
C ALA A 82 8.05 14.80 5.48
N SER A 83 8.80 15.81 5.94
CA SER A 83 8.50 16.50 7.18
C SER A 83 7.24 17.36 7.03
N ILE A 84 6.26 17.15 7.90
CA ILE A 84 4.94 17.78 7.85
C ILE A 84 4.49 18.28 9.21
N ASN A 85 3.75 19.39 9.23
CA ASN A 85 3.13 19.87 10.45
C ASN A 85 1.85 19.07 10.76
N ARG A 86 1.77 18.52 11.98
CA ARG A 86 0.60 17.84 12.54
C ARG A 86 -0.32 18.85 13.23
N LYS A 87 -1.61 18.50 13.32
CA LYS A 87 -2.59 19.30 14.07
C LYS A 87 -2.12 19.42 15.53
N LYS A 88 -2.07 20.66 16.06
CA LYS A 88 -1.70 20.91 17.47
C LYS A 88 -2.71 20.22 18.38
N LEU A 89 -2.24 19.35 19.27
CA LEU A 89 -3.07 18.80 20.34
C LEU A 89 -3.45 19.91 21.35
N PRO A 90 -4.63 19.82 21.98
CA PRO A 90 -5.03 20.73 23.06
C PRO A 90 -3.98 20.79 24.17
N ARG A 91 -3.82 21.97 24.79
CA ARG A 91 -2.78 22.25 25.81
C ARG A 91 -2.77 21.31 27.01
N ALA A 92 -3.86 20.58 27.30
CA ALA A 92 -4.00 19.70 28.46
C ALA A 92 -3.23 18.36 28.37
N VAL A 93 -2.54 18.08 27.25
CA VAL A 93 -1.77 16.83 27.03
C VAL A 93 -0.28 17.16 26.79
N ARG A 94 0.23 18.21 27.42
CA ARG A 94 1.63 18.67 27.27
C ARG A 94 2.41 18.39 28.54
N GLU A 95 2.64 17.12 28.85
CA GLU A 95 3.51 16.73 29.97
C GLU A 95 4.75 15.96 29.47
N ASP A 96 5.24 16.27 28.27
CA ASP A 96 6.41 15.60 27.72
C ASP A 96 7.06 16.49 26.65
N GLU A 97 8.36 16.72 26.78
CA GLU A 97 9.15 17.72 26.06
C GLU A 97 9.33 17.44 24.56
N SER A 98 8.33 17.76 23.72
CA SER A 98 8.52 18.02 22.28
C SER A 98 7.47 18.96 21.71
N GLY A 99 7.51 20.21 22.19
CA GLY A 99 6.59 21.30 21.86
C GLY A 99 6.59 21.82 20.42
N ASN A 100 6.89 21.02 19.40
CA ASN A 100 6.68 21.37 17.99
C ASN A 100 6.08 20.18 17.26
N GLY A 101 4.82 20.32 16.82
CA GLY A 101 4.04 19.30 16.11
C GLY A 101 4.55 19.02 14.70
N LYS A 102 5.84 18.70 14.54
CA LYS A 102 6.42 18.17 13.30
C LYS A 102 6.29 16.65 13.35
N GLY A 103 5.72 16.07 12.31
CA GLY A 103 5.71 14.64 12.06
C GLY A 103 6.32 14.34 10.70
N TRP A 104 6.39 13.06 10.38
CA TRP A 104 6.80 12.57 9.08
C TRP A 104 5.64 11.80 8.46
N VAL A 105 5.55 11.85 7.14
CA VAL A 105 4.72 10.97 6.32
C VAL A 105 5.64 10.18 5.40
N ASP A 106 5.32 8.91 5.16
CA ASP A 106 6.17 8.06 4.33
C ASP A 106 6.39 8.66 2.94
N TYR A 107 5.31 9.17 2.30
CA TYR A 107 5.43 9.86 1.02
C TYR A 107 4.52 11.08 0.89
N TRP A 108 5.03 12.09 0.22
CA TRP A 108 4.26 13.22 -0.32
C TRP A 108 4.51 13.33 -1.81
N CYS A 109 3.48 13.61 -2.60
CA CYS A 109 3.66 13.83 -4.04
C CYS A 109 2.56 14.72 -4.62
N TYR A 110 2.79 15.21 -5.83
CA TYR A 110 1.85 16.03 -6.58
C TYR A 110 1.48 15.35 -7.89
N TYR A 111 0.19 15.11 -8.11
CA TYR A 111 -0.30 14.42 -9.30
C TYR A 111 -1.54 15.09 -9.86
N ARG A 112 -1.52 15.48 -11.13
CA ARG A 112 -2.63 16.14 -11.84
C ARG A 112 -3.30 17.26 -11.02
N ASN A 113 -2.48 18.19 -10.55
CA ASN A 113 -2.88 19.33 -9.74
C ASN A 113 -3.44 19.00 -8.34
N MET A 114 -3.20 17.79 -7.83
CA MET A 114 -3.67 17.35 -6.52
C MET A 114 -2.48 16.87 -5.68
N PRO A 115 -2.30 17.41 -4.46
CA PRO A 115 -1.30 16.87 -3.54
C PRO A 115 -1.81 15.58 -2.88
N PHE A 116 -0.91 14.63 -2.72
CA PHE A 116 -1.13 13.35 -2.07
C PHE A 116 -0.24 13.23 -0.84
N VAL A 117 -0.79 12.66 0.23
CA VAL A 117 -0.03 12.14 1.36
C VAL A 117 -0.30 10.65 1.53
N ILE A 118 0.76 9.86 1.62
CA ILE A 118 0.68 8.41 1.58
C ILE A 118 1.40 7.86 2.80
N GLU A 119 0.70 7.03 3.57
CA GLU A 119 1.29 6.25 4.64
C GLU A 119 1.25 4.78 4.22
N ALA A 120 2.41 4.18 4.06
CA ALA A 120 2.58 2.82 3.60
C ALA A 120 2.89 1.88 4.78
N LYS A 121 2.34 0.66 4.74
CA LYS A 121 2.64 -0.39 5.71
C LYS A 121 2.76 -1.71 4.98
N HIS A 122 3.66 -2.56 5.46
CA HIS A 122 3.92 -3.86 4.84
C HIS A 122 3.42 -5.00 5.72
N VAL A 123 2.80 -6.02 5.13
CA VAL A 123 2.39 -7.24 5.82
C VAL A 123 2.62 -8.48 4.97
N PHE A 124 3.01 -9.55 5.65
CA PHE A 124 3.00 -10.90 5.10
C PHE A 124 1.68 -11.58 5.48
N PHE A 125 1.02 -12.18 4.50
CA PHE A 125 -0.23 -12.92 4.67
C PHE A 125 0.01 -14.38 4.28
N SER A 126 0.03 -15.27 5.29
CA SER A 126 0.17 -16.71 5.04
C SER A 126 -1.13 -17.25 4.42
N MET A 127 -1.00 -18.03 3.36
CA MET A 127 -2.14 -18.68 2.70
C MET A 127 -2.53 -19.99 3.37
N THR A 128 -1.62 -20.60 4.13
CA THR A 128 -1.79 -21.92 4.74
C THR A 128 -2.10 -21.83 6.22
N GLU A 129 -1.40 -20.94 6.91
CA GLU A 129 -1.71 -20.57 8.28
C GLU A 129 -2.75 -19.46 8.15
N ARG A 130 -3.92 -19.56 8.81
CA ARG A 130 -4.94 -18.50 8.81
C ARG A 130 -4.39 -17.23 9.47
N GLY A 131 -3.52 -16.53 8.75
CA GLY A 131 -2.82 -15.33 9.18
C GLY A 131 -3.79 -14.17 9.13
N GLY A 132 -4.01 -13.50 10.24
CA GLY A 132 -4.71 -12.22 10.21
C GLY A 132 -3.77 -11.14 9.69
N MET A 133 -4.26 -10.28 8.81
CA MET A 133 -3.57 -9.02 8.56
C MET A 133 -3.45 -8.25 9.89
N SER A 134 -2.34 -7.53 10.10
CA SER A 134 -2.22 -6.68 11.27
C SER A 134 -3.15 -5.48 11.13
N ALA A 135 -4.38 -5.62 11.64
CA ALA A 135 -5.30 -4.49 11.83
C ALA A 135 -4.64 -3.35 12.62
N GLN A 136 -3.63 -3.65 13.46
CA GLN A 136 -2.83 -2.64 14.15
C GLN A 136 -2.00 -1.78 13.18
N LYS A 137 -1.36 -2.38 12.16
CA LYS A 137 -0.63 -1.62 11.13
C LYS A 137 -1.58 -0.73 10.31
N TRP A 138 -2.75 -1.27 9.95
CA TRP A 138 -3.79 -0.48 9.29
C TRP A 138 -4.25 0.71 10.15
N ASP A 139 -4.57 0.43 11.41
CA ASP A 139 -5.02 1.45 12.36
C ASP A 139 -3.93 2.51 12.61
N ALA A 140 -2.66 2.12 12.63
CA ALA A 140 -1.54 3.05 12.72
C ALA A 140 -1.51 3.99 11.50
N ALA A 141 -1.60 3.45 10.28
CA ALA A 141 -1.58 4.25 9.06
C ALA A 141 -2.74 5.26 9.00
N ILE A 142 -3.95 4.82 9.37
CA ILE A 142 -5.14 5.69 9.44
C ILE A 142 -4.95 6.81 10.47
N GLU A 143 -4.44 6.50 11.66
CA GLU A 143 -4.24 7.50 12.72
C GLU A 143 -3.14 8.51 12.35
N GLN A 144 -2.05 8.06 11.74
CA GLN A 144 -0.98 8.93 11.24
C GLN A 144 -1.51 9.93 10.21
N LEU A 145 -2.28 9.47 9.22
CA LEU A 145 -2.88 10.34 8.21
C LEU A 145 -3.89 11.31 8.82
N LYS A 146 -4.71 10.87 9.79
CA LYS A 146 -5.70 11.74 10.48
C LYS A 146 -5.04 12.94 11.16
N GLY A 147 -3.82 12.77 11.67
CA GLY A 147 -3.04 13.82 12.32
C GLY A 147 -2.51 14.92 11.40
N ILE A 148 -2.54 14.72 10.08
CA ILE A 148 -1.94 15.68 9.12
C ILE A 148 -2.85 16.88 8.84
N SER A 149 -2.26 18.08 8.75
CA SER A 149 -2.93 19.32 8.35
C SER A 149 -3.02 19.48 6.84
N VAL A 150 -4.25 19.52 6.29
CA VAL A 150 -4.50 19.69 4.83
C VAL A 150 -3.97 21.04 4.33
N LYS A 151 -4.14 22.10 5.13
CA LYS A 151 -3.70 23.47 4.78
C LYS A 151 -2.19 23.53 4.54
N GLU A 152 -1.42 22.82 5.35
CA GLU A 152 0.04 22.78 5.27
C GLU A 152 0.54 21.95 4.09
N ILE A 153 -0.18 20.87 3.75
CA ILE A 153 0.15 20.01 2.59
C ILE A 153 -0.08 20.75 1.27
N SER A 154 -1.24 21.39 1.15
CA SER A 154 -1.79 21.76 -0.15
C SER A 154 -1.61 23.22 -0.51
N GLY A 155 -1.53 24.12 0.48
CA GLY A 155 -1.68 25.57 0.29
C GLY A 155 -3.07 26.01 -0.21
N GLN A 156 -3.72 25.19 -1.04
CA GLN A 156 -5.01 25.38 -1.69
C GLN A 156 -6.20 24.88 -0.87
N GLY A 157 -5.95 24.12 0.21
CA GLY A 157 -6.99 23.65 1.13
C GLY A 157 -7.62 22.30 0.76
N GLU A 158 -7.06 21.57 -0.20
CA GLU A 158 -7.51 20.23 -0.58
C GLU A 158 -6.35 19.26 -0.82
N CYS A 159 -6.50 18.00 -0.43
CA CYS A 159 -5.55 16.94 -0.76
C CYS A 159 -6.23 15.58 -0.82
N LEU A 160 -5.52 14.61 -1.38
CA LEU A 160 -5.84 13.19 -1.23
C LEU A 160 -4.93 12.56 -0.19
N SER A 161 -5.48 11.71 0.66
CA SER A 161 -4.69 10.84 1.53
C SER A 161 -4.89 9.39 1.17
N LEU A 162 -3.81 8.61 1.22
CA LEU A 162 -3.81 7.18 0.93
C LEU A 162 -3.14 6.42 2.08
N ALA A 163 -3.92 5.66 2.86
CA ALA A 163 -3.33 4.59 3.67
C ALA A 163 -3.13 3.39 2.74
N LEU A 164 -1.88 2.96 2.55
CA LEU A 164 -1.50 1.91 1.62
C LEU A 164 -0.93 0.71 2.39
N MET A 165 -1.55 -0.45 2.23
CA MET A 165 -0.98 -1.73 2.67
C MET A 165 -0.35 -2.44 1.48
N VAL A 166 0.93 -2.77 1.59
CA VAL A 166 1.59 -3.76 0.75
C VAL A 166 1.38 -5.12 1.42
N VAL A 167 0.64 -6.00 0.75
CA VAL A 167 0.28 -7.34 1.23
C VAL A 167 1.02 -8.37 0.40
N VAL A 168 1.99 -9.06 0.99
CA VAL A 168 2.72 -10.15 0.35
C VAL A 168 2.06 -11.46 0.73
N TYR A 169 1.45 -12.13 -0.25
CA TYR A 169 0.85 -13.44 -0.05
C TYR A 169 1.94 -14.48 -0.17
N TRP A 170 2.02 -15.39 0.82
CA TRP A 170 3.06 -16.40 0.85
C TRP A 170 2.58 -17.72 1.43
N HIS A 171 3.30 -18.79 1.12
CA HIS A 171 3.20 -20.07 1.81
C HIS A 171 4.57 -20.75 1.85
N ARG A 172 4.75 -21.69 2.78
CA ARG A 172 5.95 -22.52 2.83
C ARG A 172 5.82 -23.69 1.85
N GLY A 173 6.93 -24.04 1.20
CA GLY A 173 7.02 -25.12 0.21
C GLY A 173 6.60 -24.70 -1.21
N ARG A 174 6.87 -25.57 -2.19
CA ARG A 174 6.40 -25.40 -3.59
C ARG A 174 4.90 -25.71 -3.68
N GLU A 175 4.18 -25.08 -4.61
CA GLU A 175 2.74 -25.34 -4.84
C GLU A 175 2.44 -26.84 -5.05
N GLU A 176 3.32 -27.58 -5.75
CA GLU A 176 3.18 -29.04 -5.93
C GLU A 176 3.25 -29.83 -4.61
N SER A 177 3.95 -29.30 -3.61
CA SER A 177 4.10 -29.92 -2.28
C SER A 177 3.02 -29.52 -1.29
N ASN A 178 2.10 -28.61 -1.65
CA ASN A 178 1.05 -28.14 -0.74
C ASN A 178 -0.32 -28.06 -1.44
N PRO A 179 -1.07 -29.18 -1.51
CA PRO A 179 -2.33 -29.27 -2.25
C PRO A 179 -3.45 -28.35 -1.73
N ASP A 180 -3.31 -27.82 -0.51
CA ASP A 180 -4.28 -26.92 0.15
C ASP A 180 -4.17 -25.46 -0.31
N VAL A 181 -3.15 -25.10 -1.12
CA VAL A 181 -2.92 -23.71 -1.59
C VAL A 181 -3.86 -23.30 -2.72
N ARG A 182 -4.82 -24.14 -3.11
CA ARG A 182 -5.86 -23.83 -4.12
C ARG A 182 -6.93 -22.83 -3.65
N VAL A 183 -6.60 -21.94 -2.71
CA VAL A 183 -7.47 -20.80 -2.37
C VAL A 183 -7.27 -19.73 -3.43
N SER A 184 -8.35 -19.28 -4.06
CA SER A 184 -8.28 -18.19 -5.03
C SER A 184 -7.76 -16.92 -4.37
N LEU A 185 -7.01 -16.09 -5.09
CA LEU A 185 -6.49 -14.83 -4.54
C LEU A 185 -7.62 -13.89 -4.14
N GLU A 186 -8.77 -14.02 -4.79
CA GLU A 186 -10.02 -13.37 -4.43
C GLU A 186 -10.50 -13.78 -3.03
N GLU A 187 -10.51 -15.07 -2.70
CA GLU A 187 -10.87 -15.55 -1.36
C GLU A 187 -9.87 -15.07 -0.30
N LEU A 188 -8.57 -15.06 -0.61
CA LEU A 188 -7.55 -14.54 0.31
C LEU A 188 -7.66 -13.02 0.49
N HIS A 189 -8.01 -12.29 -0.57
CA HIS A 189 -8.32 -10.88 -0.48
C HIS A 189 -9.52 -10.62 0.44
N GLU A 190 -10.63 -11.34 0.25
CA GLU A 190 -11.82 -11.17 1.09
C GLU A 190 -11.52 -11.54 2.55
N GLN A 191 -10.75 -12.60 2.81
CA GLN A 191 -10.30 -12.92 4.17
C GLN A 191 -9.46 -11.78 4.77
N CYS A 192 -8.56 -11.18 3.98
CA CYS A 192 -7.78 -10.03 4.41
C CYS A 192 -8.68 -8.82 4.75
N LEU A 193 -9.68 -8.52 3.91
CA LEU A 193 -10.65 -7.45 4.16
C LEU A 193 -11.55 -7.74 5.36
N GLU A 194 -12.01 -8.97 5.53
CA GLU A 194 -12.84 -9.39 6.66
C GLU A 194 -12.08 -9.27 7.98
N ASN A 195 -10.79 -9.61 7.98
CA ASN A 195 -9.91 -9.42 9.13
C ASN A 195 -9.83 -7.95 9.55
N LEU A 196 -9.71 -7.03 8.58
CA LEU A 196 -9.74 -5.60 8.87
C LEU A 196 -11.09 -5.13 9.37
N ARG A 197 -12.18 -5.54 8.73
CA ARG A 197 -13.54 -5.15 9.10
C ARG A 197 -13.84 -5.58 10.55
N SER A 198 -13.44 -6.79 10.91
CA SER A 198 -13.67 -7.36 12.25
C SER A 198 -12.74 -6.75 13.32
N LYS A 199 -11.44 -6.55 13.03
CA LYS A 199 -10.45 -6.20 14.06
C LYS A 199 -10.05 -4.73 14.12
N SER A 200 -10.16 -3.96 13.04
CA SER A 200 -9.79 -2.54 13.04
C SER A 200 -10.68 -1.74 14.00
N LYS A 201 -10.08 -0.80 14.72
CA LYS A 201 -10.81 0.17 15.56
C LYS A 201 -11.53 1.24 14.74
N PHE A 202 -11.13 1.46 13.48
CA PHE A 202 -11.75 2.43 12.57
C PHE A 202 -12.78 1.76 11.65
N LYS A 203 -13.95 1.41 12.20
CA LYS A 203 -15.02 0.74 11.45
C LYS A 203 -15.46 1.47 10.17
N GLY A 204 -15.39 2.80 10.13
CA GLY A 204 -15.70 3.62 8.95
C GLY A 204 -14.55 3.86 7.96
N LYS A 205 -13.33 3.35 8.24
CA LYS A 205 -12.12 3.58 7.43
C LYS A 205 -11.61 2.26 6.84
N GLN A 206 -12.52 1.47 6.27
CA GLN A 206 -12.16 0.24 5.57
C GLN A 206 -11.54 0.54 4.20
N PRO A 207 -10.66 -0.33 3.68
CA PRO A 207 -10.12 -0.19 2.34
C PRO A 207 -11.22 0.04 1.31
N ASN A 208 -10.94 0.93 0.36
CA ASN A 208 -11.89 1.29 -0.69
C ASN A 208 -11.26 1.25 -2.09
N ILE A 209 -9.98 0.89 -2.21
CA ILE A 209 -9.31 0.68 -3.48
C ILE A 209 -8.27 -0.42 -3.32
N TRP A 210 -8.05 -1.25 -4.33
CA TRP A 210 -7.06 -2.32 -4.26
C TRP A 210 -6.55 -2.72 -5.64
N SER A 211 -5.38 -3.33 -5.66
CA SER A 211 -4.82 -3.99 -6.82
C SER A 211 -3.98 -5.21 -6.49
N TYR A 212 -3.97 -6.24 -7.35
CA TYR A 212 -3.21 -7.47 -7.18
C TYR A 212 -2.32 -7.75 -8.36
N TRP A 213 -1.04 -8.02 -8.12
CA TRP A 213 -0.14 -8.60 -9.10
C TRP A 213 0.05 -10.09 -8.83
N ILE A 214 -0.30 -10.91 -9.82
CA ILE A 214 -0.01 -12.35 -9.81
C ILE A 214 1.43 -12.55 -10.23
N VAL A 215 2.25 -13.08 -9.33
CA VAL A 215 3.64 -13.38 -9.63
C VAL A 215 3.69 -14.55 -10.62
N PRO A 216 4.48 -14.46 -11.71
CA PRO A 216 4.62 -15.55 -12.67
C PRO A 216 5.07 -16.83 -11.99
N GLU A 217 4.53 -17.98 -12.41
CA GLU A 217 4.73 -19.27 -11.74
C GLU A 217 6.20 -19.66 -11.57
N ASP A 218 7.01 -19.42 -12.61
CA ASP A 218 8.47 -19.61 -12.62
C ASP A 218 9.25 -18.67 -11.68
N SER A 219 8.53 -17.78 -11.01
CA SER A 219 9.05 -16.67 -10.22
C SER A 219 8.50 -16.64 -8.79
N ARG A 220 7.58 -17.56 -8.43
CA ARG A 220 6.92 -17.55 -7.11
C ARG A 220 7.84 -18.12 -6.02
N TYR A 221 8.52 -19.21 -6.34
CA TYR A 221 9.30 -19.97 -5.36
C TYR A 221 10.72 -19.42 -5.24
N ILE A 222 11.13 -19.17 -4.00
CA ILE A 222 12.48 -18.71 -3.68
C ILE A 222 13.15 -19.76 -2.81
N GLU A 223 14.15 -20.42 -3.38
CA GLU A 223 14.81 -21.60 -2.79
C GLU A 223 15.49 -21.28 -1.45
N MET A 224 16.11 -20.10 -1.34
CA MET A 224 16.83 -19.70 -0.13
C MET A 224 15.95 -19.63 1.12
N THR A 225 14.65 -19.34 0.98
CA THR A 225 13.71 -19.22 2.11
C THR A 225 12.77 -20.40 2.22
N GLU A 226 12.77 -21.33 1.24
CA GLU A 226 11.75 -22.36 1.08
C GLU A 226 10.31 -21.82 1.06
N GLU A 227 10.15 -20.56 0.65
CA GLU A 227 8.86 -19.86 0.58
C GLU A 227 8.46 -19.61 -0.87
N SER A 228 7.15 -19.60 -1.10
CA SER A 228 6.54 -19.28 -2.38
C SER A 228 5.64 -18.06 -2.20
N TYR A 229 5.77 -17.09 -3.11
CA TYR A 229 5.06 -15.81 -3.10
C TYR A 229 4.20 -15.68 -4.37
N PRO A 230 2.97 -16.22 -4.37
CA PRO A 230 2.14 -16.24 -5.57
C PRO A 230 1.58 -14.87 -5.97
N ALA A 231 1.48 -13.91 -5.04
CA ALA A 231 0.93 -12.60 -5.34
C ALA A 231 1.42 -11.50 -4.38
N VAL A 232 1.35 -10.27 -4.87
CA VAL A 232 1.48 -9.04 -4.06
C VAL A 232 0.27 -8.16 -4.29
N GLY A 233 -0.34 -7.69 -3.22
CA GLY A 233 -1.51 -6.80 -3.23
C GLY A 233 -1.18 -5.42 -2.69
N PHE A 234 -1.69 -4.38 -3.32
CA PHE A 234 -1.79 -3.04 -2.75
C PHE A 234 -3.24 -2.83 -2.31
N ILE A 235 -3.47 -2.64 -1.01
CA ILE A 235 -4.80 -2.43 -0.44
C ILE A 235 -4.84 -1.04 0.18
N GLY A 236 -5.74 -0.18 -0.31
CA GLY A 236 -5.73 1.25 -0.04
C GLY A 236 -7.01 1.78 0.59
N ARG A 237 -6.87 2.79 1.45
CA ARG A 237 -7.93 3.74 1.81
C ARG A 237 -7.60 5.09 1.21
N LEU A 238 -8.25 5.42 0.11
CA LEU A 238 -8.17 6.71 -0.56
C LEU A 238 -9.25 7.65 0.00
N GLU A 239 -8.86 8.83 0.46
CA GLU A 239 -9.80 9.85 0.96
C GLU A 239 -9.46 11.23 0.40
N TYR A 240 -10.47 11.89 -0.14
CA TYR A 240 -10.41 13.31 -0.45
C TYR A 240 -10.65 14.13 0.82
N ARG A 241 -9.80 15.12 1.05
CA ARG A 241 -9.76 15.91 2.28
C ARG A 241 -9.72 17.38 1.95
N THR A 242 -10.49 18.16 2.71
CA THR A 242 -10.49 19.62 2.67
C THR A 242 -10.03 20.17 4.02
N ALA A 243 -9.52 21.40 4.02
CA ALA A 243 -9.12 22.13 5.23
C ALA A 243 -10.30 22.40 6.16
#